data_AF-A0A9Q4A7U5-F1
#
_entry.id   AF-A0A9Q4A7U5-F1
#
_cell.length_a   1.000
_cell.length_b   1.000
_cell.length_c   1.000
_cell.angle_alpha   90.00
_cell.angle_beta   90.00
_cell.angle_gamma   90.00
#
_symmetry.space_group_name_H-M   'P 1'
#
loop_
_entity.id
_entity.type
_entity.pdbx_description
1 polymer ?
#
loop_
_entity_poly.entity_id
_entity_poly.type
_entity_poly.pdbx_seq_one_letter_code
_entity_poly.pdbx_strand_id
1 'polypeptide(L)'
;MSTEALGETLLLTPPDTEVMNAARQHILTQVTALKLDFLPVMKEKMLPLQAALNRADKVYRDVLAAVTVELNKVNLQQIDLKQQQIEADQRLSDAQKQQAISLLDKHRIRELSSLTTAINSGAQAIAASSDNMLQIDLKLKDRRLLETLQQQIDTMTQRKATLDSTMSTIAEDRRLLDATIKTFEQHNLADIFKDLLPTPDELA
;
A
#
# COMPACT_ATOMS: atom_id res chain seq x y z
N MET A 1 0.78 -15.98 -54.43
CA MET A 1 1.35 -14.76 -53.83
C MET A 1 0.38 -14.28 -52.77
N SER A 2 0.47 -14.86 -51.57
CA SER A 2 -0.43 -14.54 -50.46
C SER A 2 -0.04 -13.20 -49.87
N THR A 3 -1.02 -12.30 -49.80
CA THR A 3 -0.97 -11.08 -49.00
C THR A 3 -0.97 -11.48 -47.53
N GLU A 4 0.22 -11.61 -46.94
CA GLU A 4 0.37 -11.70 -45.50
C GLU A 4 -0.20 -10.43 -44.88
N ALA A 5 -1.16 -10.64 -44.00
CA ALA A 5 -1.89 -9.61 -43.29
C ALA A 5 -0.89 -8.66 -42.62
N LEU A 6 -1.02 -7.38 -42.97
CA LEU A 6 -0.50 -6.26 -42.21
C LEU A 6 -0.68 -6.55 -40.72
N GLY A 7 0.44 -6.54 -40.00
CA GLY A 7 0.56 -7.05 -38.64
C GLY A 7 -0.57 -6.60 -37.74
N GLU A 8 -1.03 -7.53 -36.90
CA GLU A 8 -1.92 -7.26 -35.78
C GLU A 8 -1.51 -5.94 -35.13
N THR A 9 -2.36 -4.92 -35.25
CA THR A 9 -2.23 -3.67 -34.52
C THR A 9 -2.11 -4.04 -33.06
N LEU A 10 -0.89 -3.96 -32.52
CA LEU A 10 -0.59 -4.27 -31.13
C LEU A 10 -1.41 -3.28 -30.28
N LEU A 11 -2.56 -3.73 -29.81
CA LEU A 11 -3.45 -2.97 -28.94
C LEU A 11 -2.75 -2.86 -27.58
N LEU A 12 -1.92 -1.84 -27.45
CA LEU A 12 -1.30 -1.48 -26.18
C LEU A 12 -2.39 -0.93 -25.26
N THR A 13 -2.93 -1.78 -24.39
CA THR A 13 -3.85 -1.34 -23.34
C THR A 13 -3.07 -0.49 -22.34
N PRO A 14 -3.38 0.81 -22.18
CA PRO A 14 -2.73 1.62 -21.17
C PRO A 14 -3.04 1.06 -19.77
N PRO A 15 -2.13 1.25 -18.79
CA PRO A 15 -2.42 0.90 -17.40
C PRO A 15 -3.67 1.65 -16.92
N ASP A 16 -4.55 0.93 -16.22
CA ASP A 16 -5.73 1.55 -15.63
C ASP A 16 -5.33 2.50 -14.50
N THR A 17 -5.44 3.80 -14.78
CA THR A 17 -5.07 4.86 -13.84
C THR A 17 -5.96 4.89 -12.61
N GLU A 18 -7.22 4.42 -12.67
CA GLU A 18 -8.09 4.34 -11.51
C GLU A 18 -7.63 3.23 -10.57
N VAL A 19 -7.28 2.07 -11.11
CA VAL A 19 -6.71 0.95 -10.33
C VAL A 19 -5.39 1.37 -9.68
N MET A 20 -4.51 2.06 -10.42
CA MET A 20 -3.26 2.58 -9.86
C MET A 20 -3.49 3.59 -8.73
N ASN A 21 -4.43 4.52 -8.91
CA ASN A 21 -4.78 5.50 -7.89
C ASN A 21 -5.43 4.85 -6.66
N ALA A 22 -6.33 3.89 -6.85
CA ALA A 22 -6.96 3.13 -5.78
C ALA A 22 -5.93 2.34 -4.96
N ALA A 23 -5.00 1.65 -5.63
CA ALA A 23 -3.89 0.95 -4.98
C ALA A 23 -3.01 1.91 -4.19
N ARG A 24 -2.68 3.09 -4.76
CA ARG A 24 -1.93 4.13 -4.05
C ARG A 24 -2.64 4.61 -2.80
N GLN A 25 -3.93 4.92 -2.92
CA GLN A 25 -4.73 5.40 -1.81
C GLN A 25 -4.85 4.33 -0.73
N HIS A 26 -4.99 3.06 -1.10
CA HIS A 26 -5.02 1.94 -0.16
C HIS A 26 -3.70 1.81 0.59
N ILE A 27 -2.55 1.81 -0.10
CA ILE A 27 -1.23 1.77 0.54
C ILE A 27 -1.05 2.96 1.49
N LEU A 28 -1.38 4.17 1.03
CA LEU A 28 -1.25 5.38 1.84
C LEU A 28 -2.19 5.32 3.06
N THR A 29 -3.42 4.84 2.90
CA THR A 29 -4.35 4.62 4.00
C THR A 29 -3.79 3.60 4.98
N GLN A 30 -3.21 2.48 4.54
CA GLN A 30 -2.58 1.52 5.45
C GLN A 30 -1.34 2.08 6.17
N VAL A 31 -0.55 2.95 5.50
CA VAL A 31 0.60 3.66 6.09
C VAL A 31 0.17 4.70 7.12
N THR A 32 -0.94 5.39 6.89
CA THR A 32 -1.40 6.51 7.71
C THR A 32 -2.35 6.05 8.83
N ALA A 33 -3.23 5.10 8.52
CA ALA A 33 -4.15 4.44 9.44
C ALA A 33 -3.48 3.32 10.25
N LEU A 34 -2.14 3.32 10.30
CA LEU A 34 -1.27 2.39 11.01
C LEU A 34 -1.49 2.52 12.53
N LYS A 35 -2.70 2.15 13.00
CA LYS A 35 -2.99 1.42 14.25
C LYS A 35 -2.32 0.05 14.19
N LEU A 36 -1.06 0.02 13.80
CA LEU A 36 -0.14 -1.11 13.68
C LEU A 36 1.14 -0.74 14.44
N ASP A 37 1.00 0.07 15.50
CA ASP A 37 2.04 0.36 16.49
C ASP A 37 2.62 -0.90 17.14
N PHE A 38 2.00 -2.05 16.92
CA PHE A 38 2.45 -3.34 17.43
C PHE A 38 3.67 -3.89 16.68
N LEU A 39 3.97 -3.44 15.45
CA LEU A 39 5.00 -4.04 14.58
C LEU A 39 5.98 -3.01 13.99
N PRO A 40 7.07 -2.67 14.71
CA PRO A 40 8.12 -1.76 14.21
C PRO A 40 8.64 -2.14 12.82
N VAL A 41 8.75 -3.44 12.53
CA VAL A 41 9.19 -4.01 11.25
C VAL A 41 8.26 -3.61 10.08
N MET A 42 6.95 -3.45 10.33
CA MET A 42 6.02 -3.00 9.29
C MET A 42 6.23 -1.52 8.96
N LYS A 43 6.51 -0.66 9.95
CA LYS A 43 6.85 0.75 9.69
C LYS A 43 8.14 0.87 8.86
N GLU A 44 9.15 0.06 9.16
CA GLU A 44 10.41 0.04 8.41
C GLU A 44 10.26 -0.35 6.93
N LYS A 45 9.27 -1.18 6.58
CA LYS A 45 9.04 -1.62 5.18
C LYS A 45 8.00 -0.77 4.44
N MET A 46 6.97 -0.31 5.13
CA MET A 46 5.88 0.46 4.55
C MET A 46 6.30 1.90 4.16
N LEU A 47 7.20 2.53 4.91
CA LEU A 47 7.72 3.86 4.59
C LEU A 47 8.54 3.89 3.28
N PRO A 48 9.53 3.00 3.07
CA PRO A 48 10.21 2.86 1.78
C PRO A 48 9.24 2.54 0.64
N LEU A 49 8.23 1.71 0.86
CA LEU A 49 7.21 1.40 -0.14
C LEU A 49 6.44 2.66 -0.56
N GLN A 50 5.99 3.45 0.40
CA GLN A 50 5.31 4.72 0.15
C GLN A 50 6.18 5.68 -0.66
N ALA A 51 7.46 5.82 -0.27
CA ALA A 51 8.41 6.67 -0.96
C ALA A 51 8.66 6.21 -2.40
N ALA A 52 8.84 4.89 -2.61
CA ALA A 52 9.02 4.31 -3.94
C ALA A 52 7.78 4.50 -4.82
N LEU A 53 6.59 4.31 -4.27
CA LEU A 53 5.33 4.48 -4.99
C LEU A 53 5.09 5.93 -5.40
N ASN A 54 5.31 6.89 -4.49
CA ASN A 54 5.20 8.32 -4.81
C ASN A 54 6.22 8.74 -5.88
N ARG A 55 7.43 8.19 -5.81
CA ARG A 55 8.46 8.43 -6.83
C ARG A 55 8.05 7.87 -8.19
N ALA A 56 7.49 6.65 -8.22
CA ALA A 56 7.00 6.02 -9.44
C ALA A 56 5.87 6.81 -10.11
N ASP A 57 4.88 7.26 -9.32
CA ASP A 57 3.77 8.10 -9.83
C ASP A 57 4.30 9.41 -10.45
N LYS A 58 5.26 10.06 -9.76
CA LYS A 58 5.88 11.27 -10.29
C LYS A 58 6.62 11.01 -11.60
N VAL A 59 7.48 9.99 -11.64
CA VAL A 59 8.23 9.61 -12.86
C VAL A 59 7.26 9.32 -14.01
N TYR A 60 6.18 8.58 -13.75
CA TYR A 60 5.18 8.26 -14.75
C TYR A 60 4.51 9.51 -15.33
N ARG A 61 4.08 10.44 -14.47
CA ARG A 61 3.47 11.72 -14.90
C ARG A 61 4.45 12.58 -15.69
N ASP A 62 5.69 12.70 -15.21
CA ASP A 62 6.72 13.52 -15.85
C ASP A 62 7.09 12.96 -17.24
N VAL A 63 7.22 11.63 -17.35
CA VAL A 63 7.47 10.94 -18.64
C VAL A 63 6.30 11.12 -19.61
N LEU A 64 5.06 10.94 -19.15
CA LEU A 64 3.88 11.15 -20.00
C LEU A 64 3.78 12.59 -20.49
N ALA A 65 4.06 13.57 -19.62
CA ALA A 65 4.08 14.98 -20.01
C ALA A 65 5.16 15.25 -21.06
N ALA A 66 6.37 14.71 -20.88
CA ALA A 66 7.47 14.86 -21.83
C ALA A 66 7.14 14.23 -23.20
N VAL A 67 6.61 13.00 -23.21
CA VAL A 67 6.18 12.31 -24.45
C VAL A 67 5.05 13.08 -25.13
N THR A 68 4.09 13.62 -24.37
CA THR A 68 3.00 14.45 -24.92
C THR A 68 3.53 15.73 -25.57
N VAL A 69 4.51 16.40 -24.94
CA VAL A 69 5.15 17.59 -25.50
C VAL A 69 5.88 17.25 -26.80
N GLU A 70 6.64 16.15 -26.86
CA GLU A 70 7.31 15.72 -28.09
C GLU A 70 6.32 15.30 -29.17
N LEU A 71 5.23 14.58 -28.83
CA LEU A 71 4.15 14.26 -29.77
C LEU A 71 3.49 15.51 -30.36
N ASN A 72 3.25 16.53 -29.54
CA ASN A 72 2.67 17.79 -30.02
C ASN A 72 3.62 18.60 -30.91
N LYS A 73 4.94 18.40 -30.78
CA LYS A 73 5.95 19.02 -31.65
C LYS A 73 6.03 18.32 -33.01
N VAL A 74 5.85 17.01 -33.03
CA VAL A 74 5.93 16.19 -34.25
C VAL A 74 4.72 16.50 -35.13
N ASN A 75 4.91 17.34 -36.15
CA ASN A 75 3.85 17.70 -37.09
C ASN A 75 4.09 17.07 -38.47
N LEU A 76 3.87 15.75 -38.53
CA LEU A 76 4.06 14.99 -39.77
C LEU A 76 3.14 15.48 -40.90
N GLN A 77 1.93 15.94 -40.59
CA GLN A 77 0.99 16.45 -41.59
C GLN A 77 1.53 17.68 -42.32
N GLN A 78 2.15 18.62 -41.60
CA GLN A 78 2.78 19.79 -42.22
C GLN A 78 4.01 19.42 -43.05
N ILE A 79 4.77 18.40 -42.62
CA ILE A 79 5.90 17.87 -43.40
C ILE A 79 5.38 17.25 -44.70
N ASP A 80 4.38 16.38 -44.64
CA ASP A 80 3.80 15.73 -45.82
C ASP A 80 3.19 16.76 -46.80
N LEU A 81 2.54 17.82 -46.28
CA LEU A 81 1.98 18.90 -47.10
C LEU A 81 3.08 19.72 -47.80
N LYS A 82 4.20 20.00 -47.12
CA LYS A 82 5.37 20.65 -47.74
C LYS A 82 6.01 19.78 -48.82
N GLN A 83 6.04 18.46 -48.62
CA GLN A 83 6.53 17.54 -49.63
C GLN A 83 5.70 17.63 -50.92
N GLN A 84 4.37 17.57 -50.79
CA GLN A 84 3.46 17.70 -51.93
C GLN A 84 3.62 19.03 -52.67
N GLN A 85 3.84 20.13 -51.93
CA GLN A 85 4.09 21.45 -52.52
C GLN A 85 5.39 21.49 -53.33
N ILE A 86 6.47 20.87 -52.83
CA ILE A 86 7.77 20.78 -53.54
C ILE A 86 7.62 19.92 -54.81
N GLU A 87 6.90 18.81 -54.71
CA GLU A 87 6.67 17.91 -55.84
C GLU A 87 5.83 18.58 -56.94
N ALA A 88 4.79 19.32 -56.55
CA ALA A 88 3.89 20.02 -57.46
C ALA A 88 4.48 21.31 -58.08
N ASP A 89 5.56 21.88 -57.53
CA ASP A 89 6.16 23.11 -58.04
C ASP A 89 6.84 22.86 -59.39
N GLN A 90 6.31 23.47 -60.45
CA GLN A 90 6.87 23.36 -61.81
C GLN A 90 8.07 24.27 -62.06
N ARG A 91 8.39 25.18 -61.13
CA ARG A 91 9.51 26.13 -61.26
C ARG A 91 10.84 25.55 -60.78
N LEU A 92 10.80 24.48 -60.00
CA LEU A 92 11.98 23.80 -59.47
C LEU A 92 12.47 22.76 -60.47
N SER A 93 13.79 22.70 -60.69
CA SER A 93 14.40 21.58 -61.41
C SER A 93 14.36 20.30 -60.58
N ASP A 94 14.47 19.14 -61.23
CA ASP A 94 14.45 17.85 -60.53
C ASP A 94 15.53 17.76 -59.45
N ALA A 95 16.74 18.29 -59.72
CA ALA A 95 17.82 18.35 -58.73
C ALA A 95 17.46 19.21 -57.52
N GLN A 96 16.77 20.34 -57.72
CA GLN A 96 16.32 21.23 -56.64
C GLN A 96 15.21 20.58 -55.81
N LYS A 97 14.26 19.88 -56.45
CA LYS A 97 13.22 19.11 -55.76
C LYS A 97 13.84 18.03 -54.88
N GLN A 98 14.78 17.26 -55.43
CA GLN A 98 15.44 16.17 -54.72
C GLN A 98 16.24 16.69 -53.52
N GLN A 99 16.91 17.84 -53.65
CA GLN A 99 17.59 18.50 -52.54
C GLN A 99 16.63 18.98 -51.45
N ALA A 100 15.50 19.59 -51.83
CA ALA A 100 14.49 20.07 -50.89
C ALA A 100 13.81 18.92 -50.13
N ILE A 101 13.45 17.83 -50.82
CA ILE A 101 12.92 16.62 -50.22
C ILE A 101 13.94 16.00 -49.26
N SER A 102 15.22 15.92 -49.65
CA SER A 102 16.27 15.40 -48.76
C SER A 102 16.42 16.20 -47.46
N LEU A 103 16.26 17.53 -47.51
CA LEU A 103 16.25 18.36 -46.30
C LEU A 103 15.00 18.13 -45.44
N LEU A 104 13.85 17.93 -46.07
CA LEU A 104 12.59 17.63 -45.41
C LEU A 104 12.61 16.24 -44.74
N ASP A 105 13.19 15.23 -45.39
CA ASP A 105 13.40 13.90 -44.81
C ASP A 105 14.36 13.94 -43.62
N LYS A 106 15.46 14.71 -43.72
CA LYS A 106 16.35 14.94 -42.57
C LYS A 106 15.62 15.60 -41.39
N HIS A 107 14.69 16.51 -41.66
CA HIS A 107 13.85 17.12 -40.63
C HIS A 107 12.92 16.08 -40.00
N ARG A 108 12.21 15.30 -40.82
CA ARG A 108 11.33 14.20 -40.38
C ARG A 108 12.06 13.19 -39.50
N ILE A 109 13.25 12.77 -39.91
CA ILE A 109 14.09 11.83 -39.15
C ILE A 109 14.48 12.41 -37.79
N ARG A 110 14.84 13.70 -37.72
CA ARG A 110 15.19 14.35 -36.44
C ARG A 110 14.00 14.39 -35.48
N GLU A 111 12.82 14.76 -35.96
CA GLU A 111 11.61 14.79 -35.14
C GLU A 111 11.23 13.40 -34.61
N LEU A 112 11.22 12.39 -35.49
CA LEU A 112 10.94 11.01 -35.10
C LEU A 112 12.00 10.44 -34.16
N SER A 113 13.26 10.80 -34.35
CA SER A 113 14.35 10.41 -33.45
C SER A 113 14.17 11.03 -32.07
N SER A 114 13.81 12.31 -31.97
CA SER A 114 13.54 12.99 -30.69
C SER A 114 12.43 12.27 -29.92
N LEU A 115 11.31 11.99 -30.60
CA LEU A 115 10.19 11.25 -30.02
C LEU A 115 10.60 9.85 -29.58
N THR A 116 11.36 9.11 -30.41
CA THR A 116 11.82 7.76 -30.09
C THR A 116 12.74 7.76 -28.86
N THR A 117 13.64 8.72 -28.76
CA THR A 117 14.52 8.89 -27.58
C THR A 117 13.70 9.20 -26.33
N ALA A 118 12.70 10.07 -26.41
CA ALA A 118 11.82 10.39 -25.29
C ALA A 118 11.01 9.17 -24.81
N ILE A 119 10.47 8.38 -25.75
CA ILE A 119 9.75 7.14 -25.43
C ILE A 119 10.67 6.11 -24.78
N ASN A 120 11.85 5.86 -25.36
CA ASN A 120 12.79 4.85 -24.85
C ASN A 120 13.34 5.22 -23.46
N SER A 121 13.72 6.48 -23.26
CA SER A 121 14.18 6.97 -21.95
C SER A 121 13.04 6.91 -20.92
N GLY A 122 11.82 7.24 -21.31
CA GLY A 122 10.63 7.09 -20.49
C GLY A 122 10.36 5.66 -20.06
N ALA A 123 10.42 4.71 -21.00
CA ALA A 123 10.24 3.29 -20.73
C ALA A 123 11.30 2.76 -19.75
N GLN A 124 12.57 3.15 -19.92
CA GLN A 124 13.66 2.79 -18.99
C GLN A 124 13.44 3.37 -17.60
N ALA A 125 12.99 4.63 -17.49
CA ALA A 125 12.72 5.26 -16.20
C ALA A 125 11.56 4.57 -15.45
N ILE A 126 10.50 4.19 -16.17
CA ILE A 126 9.36 3.45 -15.61
C ILE A 126 9.79 2.04 -15.17
N ALA A 127 10.58 1.34 -15.99
CA ALA A 127 11.11 0.02 -15.64
C ALA A 127 11.99 0.08 -14.37
N ALA A 128 12.94 1.02 -14.31
CA ALA A 128 13.79 1.21 -13.14
C ALA A 128 13.00 1.55 -11.87
N SER A 129 11.95 2.37 -12.00
CA SER A 129 11.08 2.68 -10.86
C SER A 129 10.25 1.47 -10.40
N SER A 130 9.84 0.61 -11.33
CA SER A 130 9.10 -0.61 -11.03
C SER A 130 10.00 -1.66 -10.35
N ASP A 131 11.24 -1.80 -10.80
CA ASP A 131 12.25 -2.67 -10.18
C ASP A 131 12.53 -2.25 -8.73
N ASN A 132 12.66 -0.95 -8.47
CA ASN A 132 12.84 -0.43 -7.11
C ASN A 132 11.67 -0.82 -6.18
N MET A 133 10.43 -0.89 -6.70
CA MET A 133 9.28 -1.35 -5.92
C MET A 133 9.33 -2.85 -5.68
N LEU A 134 9.70 -3.66 -6.68
CA LEU A 134 9.81 -5.12 -6.55
C LEU A 134 10.88 -5.55 -5.54
N GLN A 135 11.93 -4.75 -5.36
CA GLN A 135 12.97 -5.01 -4.36
C GLN A 135 12.49 -4.83 -2.90
N ILE A 136 11.35 -4.17 -2.69
CA ILE A 136 10.77 -3.99 -1.36
C ILE A 136 10.02 -5.26 -0.97
N ASP A 137 10.74 -6.16 -0.32
CA ASP A 137 10.16 -7.39 0.22
C ASP A 137 9.27 -7.08 1.43
N LEU A 138 7.96 -7.21 1.21
CA LEU A 138 6.93 -7.05 2.23
C LEU A 138 6.69 -8.34 3.01
N LYS A 139 7.29 -9.47 2.62
CA LYS A 139 7.19 -10.70 3.40
C LYS A 139 8.00 -10.55 4.67
N LEU A 140 7.38 -10.87 5.79
CA LEU A 140 8.07 -11.06 7.06
C LEU A 140 9.03 -12.24 6.90
N LYS A 141 10.33 -11.95 6.80
CA LYS A 141 11.38 -12.97 6.60
C LYS A 141 11.50 -13.93 7.77
N ASP A 142 11.03 -13.55 8.95
CA ASP A 142 11.07 -14.38 10.15
C ASP A 142 9.66 -14.71 10.66
N ARG A 143 9.39 -16.02 10.80
CA ARG A 143 8.24 -16.57 11.55
C ARG A 143 8.25 -16.15 13.03
N ARG A 144 9.39 -15.65 13.50
CA ARG A 144 9.60 -15.14 14.85
C ARG A 144 8.53 -14.17 15.31
N LEU A 145 7.98 -13.35 14.41
CA LEU A 145 6.91 -12.44 14.80
C LEU A 145 5.60 -13.19 15.11
N LEU A 146 5.21 -14.11 14.24
CA LEU A 146 4.01 -14.93 14.42
C LEU A 146 4.14 -15.81 15.67
N GLU A 147 5.33 -16.37 15.90
CA GLU A 147 5.66 -17.13 17.10
C GLU A 147 5.62 -16.26 18.36
N THR A 148 6.16 -15.03 18.32
CA THR A 148 6.12 -14.10 19.47
C THR A 148 4.69 -13.68 19.79
N LEU A 149 3.89 -13.38 18.77
CA LEU A 149 2.47 -13.04 18.96
C LEU A 149 1.69 -14.24 19.52
N GLN A 150 1.95 -15.45 19.03
CA GLN A 150 1.34 -16.66 19.55
C GLN A 150 1.74 -16.90 21.01
N GLN A 151 3.01 -16.75 21.37
CA GLN A 151 3.47 -16.85 22.76
C GLN A 151 2.80 -15.83 23.69
N GLN A 152 2.58 -14.59 23.21
CA GLN A 152 1.84 -13.59 23.98
C GLN A 152 0.37 -13.98 24.17
N ILE A 153 -0.29 -14.49 23.13
CA ILE A 153 -1.67 -15.00 23.20
C ILE A 153 -1.75 -16.16 24.20
N ASP A 154 -0.82 -17.10 24.12
CA ASP A 154 -0.78 -18.27 25.01
C ASP A 154 -0.57 -17.82 26.47
N THR A 155 0.33 -16.86 26.70
CA THR A 155 0.58 -16.29 28.03
C THR A 155 -0.65 -15.58 28.59
N MET A 156 -1.36 -14.78 27.76
CA MET A 156 -2.59 -14.10 28.19
C MET A 156 -3.72 -15.10 28.48
N THR A 157 -3.83 -16.15 27.67
CA THR A 157 -4.82 -17.21 27.84
C THR A 157 -4.59 -17.97 29.15
N GLN A 158 -3.33 -18.29 29.44
CA GLN A 158 -2.96 -18.92 30.71
C GLN A 158 -3.25 -18.01 31.91
N ARG A 159 -2.89 -16.71 31.82
CA ARG A 159 -3.21 -15.74 32.87
C ARG A 159 -4.71 -15.63 33.12
N LYS A 160 -5.51 -15.60 32.06
CA LYS A 160 -6.97 -15.60 32.16
C LYS A 160 -7.48 -16.84 32.90
N ALA A 161 -7.02 -18.04 32.52
CA ALA A 161 -7.42 -19.27 33.18
C ALA A 161 -7.04 -19.30 34.67
N THR A 162 -5.85 -18.80 35.04
CA THR A 162 -5.45 -18.65 36.45
C THR A 162 -6.36 -17.68 37.19
N LEU A 163 -6.73 -16.56 36.56
CA LEU A 163 -7.64 -15.57 37.15
C LEU A 163 -9.02 -16.17 37.40
N ASP A 164 -9.56 -16.87 36.39
CA ASP A 164 -10.87 -17.53 36.46
C ASP A 164 -10.90 -18.58 37.58
N SER A 165 -9.84 -19.38 37.70
CA SER A 165 -9.68 -20.34 38.80
C SER A 165 -9.63 -19.65 40.17
N THR A 166 -8.85 -18.57 40.29
CA THR A 166 -8.74 -17.80 41.54
C THR A 166 -10.09 -17.18 41.93
N MET A 167 -10.83 -16.64 40.96
CA MET A 167 -12.18 -16.11 41.18
C MET A 167 -13.15 -17.20 41.65
N SER A 168 -13.06 -18.41 41.10
CA SER A 168 -13.88 -19.54 41.55
C SER A 168 -13.60 -19.91 43.00
N THR A 169 -12.34 -19.92 43.43
CA THR A 169 -11.96 -20.19 44.82
C THR A 169 -12.50 -19.11 45.76
N ILE A 170 -12.32 -17.83 45.40
CA ILE A 170 -12.83 -16.71 46.19
C ILE A 170 -14.36 -16.77 46.31
N ALA A 171 -15.06 -17.18 45.25
CA ALA A 171 -16.50 -17.33 45.27
C ALA A 171 -16.96 -18.43 46.25
N GLU A 172 -16.24 -19.55 46.33
CA GLU A 172 -16.55 -20.62 47.29
C GLU A 172 -16.22 -20.20 48.72
N ASP A 173 -15.09 -19.55 48.96
CA ASP A 173 -14.73 -19.01 50.28
C ASP A 173 -15.80 -18.03 50.78
N ARG A 174 -16.28 -17.15 49.89
CA ARG A 174 -17.39 -16.24 50.20
C ARG A 174 -18.66 -17.00 50.55
N ARG A 175 -19.00 -18.06 49.82
CA ARG A 175 -20.17 -18.91 50.11
C ARG A 175 -20.09 -19.56 51.48
N LEU A 176 -18.91 -20.03 51.87
CA LEU A 176 -18.66 -20.60 53.20
C LEU A 176 -18.83 -19.55 54.29
N LEU A 177 -18.24 -18.36 54.12
CA LEU A 177 -18.40 -17.25 55.07
C LEU A 177 -19.87 -16.84 55.22
N ASP A 178 -20.61 -16.70 54.12
CA ASP A 178 -22.03 -16.36 54.14
C ASP A 178 -22.86 -17.45 54.86
N ALA A 179 -22.54 -18.73 54.65
CA ALA A 179 -23.19 -19.83 55.35
C ALA A 179 -22.87 -19.84 56.86
N THR A 180 -21.63 -19.54 57.24
CA THR A 180 -21.20 -19.42 58.63
C THR A 180 -21.90 -18.25 59.32
N ILE A 181 -21.93 -17.07 58.71
CA ILE A 181 -22.65 -15.89 59.23
C ILE A 181 -24.12 -16.23 59.45
N LYS A 182 -24.77 -16.84 58.45
CA LYS A 182 -26.18 -17.25 58.55
C LYS A 182 -26.41 -18.25 59.70
N THR A 183 -25.46 -19.16 59.94
CA THR A 183 -25.54 -20.12 61.05
C THR A 183 -25.41 -19.42 62.40
N PHE A 184 -24.49 -18.45 62.53
CA PHE A 184 -24.34 -17.62 63.72
C PHE A 184 -25.59 -16.79 64.01
N GLU A 185 -26.20 -16.20 62.98
CA GLU A 185 -27.47 -15.48 63.07
C GLU A 185 -28.63 -16.40 63.49
N GLN A 186 -28.73 -17.60 62.88
CA GLN A 186 -29.79 -18.57 63.18
C GLN A 186 -29.75 -19.09 64.61
N HIS A 187 -28.57 -19.30 65.17
CA HIS A 187 -28.40 -19.76 66.55
C HIS A 187 -28.39 -18.61 67.56
N ASN A 188 -28.59 -17.36 67.12
CA ASN A 188 -28.63 -16.17 67.97
C ASN A 188 -27.45 -16.11 68.98
N LEU A 189 -26.29 -16.63 68.57
CA LEU A 189 -25.13 -16.83 69.44
C LEU A 189 -24.62 -15.50 70.03
N ALA A 190 -24.85 -14.40 69.31
CA ALA A 190 -24.57 -13.05 69.80
C ALA A 190 -25.41 -12.67 71.05
N ASP A 191 -26.63 -13.19 71.18
CA ASP A 191 -27.46 -12.95 72.37
C ASP A 191 -27.09 -13.90 73.51
N ILE A 192 -26.61 -15.12 73.23
CA ILE A 192 -26.07 -16.03 74.27
C ILE A 192 -24.82 -15.42 74.94
N PHE A 193 -23.98 -14.69 74.20
CA PHE A 193 -22.84 -13.97 74.78
C PHE A 193 -23.25 -12.73 75.58
N LYS A 194 -24.40 -12.11 75.31
CA LYS A 194 -24.94 -11.06 76.20
C LYS A 194 -25.38 -11.62 77.54
N ASP A 195 -25.96 -12.82 77.55
CA ASP A 195 -26.42 -13.48 78.79
C ASP A 195 -25.25 -14.05 79.63
N LEU A 196 -24.05 -14.20 79.05
CA LEU A 196 -22.86 -14.69 79.74
C LEU A 196 -21.94 -13.58 80.26
N LEU A 197 -22.14 -12.34 79.82
CA LEU A 197 -21.43 -11.17 80.35
C LEU A 197 -22.15 -10.71 81.61
N PRO A 198 -21.44 -10.58 82.76
CA PRO A 198 -22.09 -10.20 84.00
C PRO A 198 -22.79 -8.86 83.82
N THR A 199 -24.06 -8.84 84.16
CA THR A 199 -24.88 -7.63 84.07
C THR A 199 -24.38 -6.59 85.07
N PRO A 200 -24.61 -5.28 84.83
CA PRO A 200 -24.17 -4.23 85.76
C PRO A 200 -24.66 -4.44 87.20
N ASP A 201 -25.78 -5.13 87.38
CA ASP A 201 -26.35 -5.49 88.68
C ASP A 201 -25.62 -6.67 89.37
N GLU A 202 -24.91 -7.52 88.63
CA GLU A 202 -24.09 -8.61 89.17
C GLU A 202 -22.65 -8.17 89.50
N LEU A 203 -22.25 -6.99 89.05
CA LEU A 203 -20.95 -6.36 89.33
C LEU A 203 -21.02 -5.31 90.45
N ALA A 204 -22.19 -5.09 91.05
CA ALA A 204 -22.45 -4.17 92.17
C ALA A 204 -22.51 -4.89 93.52
#